data_AF-A0A2N0L4E7-F1
#
_entry.id   AF-A0A2N0L4E7-F1
#
_cell.length_a   1.000
_cell.length_b   1.000
_cell.length_c   1.000
_cell.angle_alpha   90.00
_cell.angle_beta   90.00
_cell.angle_gamma   90.00
#
_symmetry.space_group_name_H-M   'P 1'
#
loop_
_entity.id
_entity.type
_entity.pdbx_description
1 polymer ?
#
loop_
_entity_poly.entity_id
_entity_poly.type
_entity_poly.pdbx_seq_one_letter_code
_entity_poly.pdbx_strand_id
1 'polypeptide(L)' 'MSWIQEADVKLGNVIKVMSINPQAMEAVQNLNQAVSFGSSALTRIQEEAIATAVSVTNKCRY' A
#
# COMPACT_ATOMS: atom_id res chain seq x y z
N MET A 1 14.44 9.94 12.50
CA MET A 1 14.07 11.37 12.56
C MET A 1 13.32 11.58 13.86
N SER A 2 13.80 12.44 14.77
CA SER A 2 13.47 12.36 16.22
C SER A 2 12.10 12.91 16.64
N TRP A 3 11.25 13.36 15.71
CA TRP A 3 9.96 13.97 16.04
C TRP A 3 8.74 13.19 15.52
N ILE A 4 8.94 12.19 14.65
CA ILE A 4 7.88 11.27 14.20
C ILE A 4 8.00 10.00 15.01
N GLN A 5 7.00 9.71 15.85
CA GLN A 5 6.87 8.40 16.47
C GLN A 5 6.32 7.42 15.41
N GLU A 6 7.16 6.48 14.99
CA GLU A 6 6.71 5.34 14.20
C GLU A 6 6.09 4.30 15.13
N ALA A 7 4.86 3.87 14.86
CA ALA A 7 4.28 2.75 15.59
C ALA A 7 5.08 1.48 15.28
N ASP A 8 5.47 0.71 16.29
CA ASP A 8 6.16 -0.57 16.11
C ASP A 8 5.14 -1.67 15.73
N VAL A 9 4.72 -1.63 14.46
CA VAL A 9 3.80 -2.60 13.86
C VAL A 9 4.53 -3.42 12.79
N LYS A 10 4.26 -4.72 12.74
CA LYS A 10 4.85 -5.66 11.75
C LYS A 10 4.18 -5.51 10.37
N LEU A 11 4.26 -4.31 9.79
CA LEU A 11 3.66 -3.95 8.49
C LEU A 11 4.72 -3.32 7.58
N GLY A 12 4.48 -3.35 6.26
CA GLY A 12 5.36 -2.66 5.30
C GLY A 12 5.38 -1.14 5.53
N ASN A 13 6.49 -0.48 5.18
CA ASN A 13 6.69 0.94 5.48
C ASN A 13 5.58 1.84 4.90
N VAL A 14 5.01 1.49 3.73
CA VAL A 14 3.87 2.20 3.10
C VAL A 14 2.61 2.19 3.95
N ILE A 15 2.41 1.18 4.80
CA ILE A 15 1.28 1.12 5.74
C ILE A 15 1.68 1.76 7.07
N LYS A 16 2.90 1.47 7.54
CA LYS A 16 3.43 1.98 8.81
C LYS A 16 3.41 3.52 8.88
N VAL A 17 3.71 4.20 7.78
CA VAL A 17 3.68 5.68 7.71
C VAL A 17 2.29 6.27 8.02
N MET A 18 1.22 5.48 7.86
CA MET A 18 -0.15 5.90 8.15
C MET A 18 -0.54 5.73 9.61
N SER A 19 0.35 5.22 10.47
CA SER A 19 0.04 4.92 11.88
C SER A 19 -0.41 6.14 12.70
N ILE A 20 -0.13 7.35 12.22
CA ILE A 20 -0.65 8.60 12.81
C ILE A 20 -2.18 8.68 12.79
N ASN A 21 -2.82 8.00 11.84
CA ASN A 21 -4.27 7.88 11.73
C ASN A 21 -4.67 6.40 11.53
N PRO A 22 -4.98 5.68 12.63
CA PRO A 22 -5.32 4.26 12.57
C PRO A 22 -6.49 3.93 11.64
N GLN A 23 -7.51 4.79 11.57
CA GLN A 23 -8.66 4.57 10.70
C GLN A 23 -8.27 4.64 9.23
N ALA A 24 -7.41 5.58 8.84
CA ALA A 24 -6.89 5.67 7.48
C ALA A 24 -5.99 4.47 7.15
N MET A 25 -5.13 4.06 8.09
CA MET A 25 -4.27 2.89 7.93
C MET A 25 -5.07 1.59 7.70
N GLU A 26 -6.15 1.38 8.46
CA GLU A 26 -7.04 0.23 8.29
C GLU A 26 -7.78 0.29 6.94
N ALA A 27 -8.33 1.46 6.59
CA ALA A 27 -9.04 1.65 5.32
C ALA A 27 -8.16 1.35 4.10
N VAL A 28 -6.91 1.81 4.10
CA VAL A 28 -5.96 1.54 3.00
C VAL A 28 -5.55 0.07 2.93
N GLN A 29 -5.39 -0.61 4.08
CA GLN A 29 -5.13 -2.05 4.09
C GLN A 29 -6.30 -2.83 3.48
N ASN A 30 -7.53 -2.51 3.88
CA ASN A 30 -8.73 -3.16 3.35
C ASN A 30 -8.88 -2.91 1.84
N LEU A 31 -8.59 -1.69 1.38
CA LEU A 31 -8.60 -1.36 -0.04
C LEU A 31 -7.56 -2.17 -0.82
N ASN A 32 -6.31 -2.20 -0.35
CA ASN A 32 -5.24 -2.97 -1.00
C ASN A 32 -5.57 -4.47 -1.05
N GLN A 33 -6.16 -5.00 0.02
CA GLN A 33 -6.59 -6.39 0.04
C GLN A 33 -7.71 -6.65 -0.98
N ALA A 34 -8.70 -5.76 -1.09
CA ALA A 34 -9.81 -5.92 -2.02
C ALA A 34 -9.37 -5.80 -3.49
N VAL A 35 -8.44 -4.89 -3.80
CA VAL A 35 -8.02 -4.60 -5.18
C VAL A 35 -6.94 -5.56 -5.68
N SER A 36 -5.92 -5.85 -4.86
CA SER A 36 -4.73 -6.60 -5.30
C SER A 36 -4.72 -8.08 -4.89
N PHE A 37 -5.58 -8.46 -3.95
CA PHE A 37 -5.67 -9.82 -3.41
C PHE A 37 -7.11 -10.34 -3.33
N GLY A 38 -8.08 -9.53 -3.75
CA GLY A 38 -9.49 -9.89 -3.80
C GLY A 38 -9.83 -10.61 -5.10
N SER A 39 -11.10 -10.99 -5.25
CA SER A 39 -11.63 -11.61 -6.47
C SER A 39 -11.76 -10.61 -7.62
N SER A 40 -10.63 -10.09 -8.10
CA SER A 40 -10.53 -9.35 -9.34
C SER A 40 -10.74 -10.28 -10.53
N ALA A 41 -11.25 -9.74 -11.64
CA ALA A 41 -11.28 -10.46 -12.92
C ALA A 41 -9.89 -10.58 -13.56
N LEU A 42 -8.88 -9.90 -12.99
CA LEU A 42 -7.51 -9.92 -13.46
C LEU A 42 -6.69 -10.96 -12.70
N THR A 43 -5.71 -11.53 -13.39
CA THR A 43 -4.68 -12.32 -12.72
C THR A 43 -3.73 -11.41 -11.94
N ARG A 44 -3.09 -11.96 -10.92
CA ARG A 44 -2.07 -11.24 -10.13
C ARG A 44 -0.97 -10.63 -11.00
N ILE A 45 -0.58 -11.32 -12.08
CA ILE A 45 0.43 -10.84 -13.03
C ILE A 45 -0.06 -9.57 -13.75
N GLN A 46 -1.33 -9.55 -14.17
CA GLN A 46 -1.91 -8.39 -14.84
C GLN A 46 -2.02 -7.19 -13.90
N GLU A 47 -2.42 -7.41 -12.65
CA GLU A 47 -2.49 -6.36 -11.64
C GLU A 47 -1.13 -5.72 -11.36
N GLU A 48 -0.10 -6.55 -11.15
CA GLU A 48 1.26 -6.06 -10.91
C GLU A 48 1.87 -5.41 -12.15
N ALA A 49 1.52 -5.86 -13.36
CA ALA A 49 1.93 -5.20 -14.59
C ALA A 49 1.34 -3.78 -14.69
N ILE A 50 0.06 -3.60 -14.34
CA ILE A 50 -0.58 -2.28 -14.28
C ILE A 50 0.09 -1.43 -13.19
N ALA A 51 0.26 -1.96 -11.98
CA ALA A 51 0.91 -1.25 -10.88
C ALA A 51 2.32 -0.76 -11.26
N THR A 52 3.12 -1.61 -11.90
CA THR A 52 4.47 -1.28 -12.35
C THR A 52 4.45 -0.20 -13.43
N ALA A 53 3.58 -0.33 -14.44
CA ALA A 53 3.47 0.66 -15.52
C ALA A 53 3.09 2.05 -15.00
N VAL A 54 2.13 2.11 -14.08
CA VAL A 54 1.72 3.36 -13.42
C VAL A 54 2.85 3.95 -12.57
N SER A 55 3.55 3.13 -11.78
CA SER A 55 4.67 3.58 -10.95
C SER A 55 5.82 4.14 -11.78
N VAL A 56 6.20 3.48 -12.88
CA VAL A 56 7.25 3.98 -13.79
C VAL A 56 6.82 5.30 -14.44
N THR A 57 5.57 5.38 -14.92
CA THR A 57 5.02 6.60 -15.53
C THR A 57 5.06 7.79 -14.56
N ASN A 58 4.71 7.53 -13.30
CA ASN A 58 4.71 8.55 -12.24
C ASN A 58 6.07 8.76 -11.57
N LYS A 59 7.12 8.04 -12.00
CA LYS A 59 8.44 8.05 -11.34
C LYS A 59 8.37 7.75 -9.84
N CYS A 60 7.44 6.88 -9.44
CA CYS A 60 7.27 6.44 -8.05
C CYS A 60 8.36 5.40 -7.71
N ARG A 61 9.22 5.73 -6.73
CA ARG A 61 10.41 4.93 -6.41
C ARG A 61 10.17 3.82 -5.39
N TYR A 62 9.24 4.05 -4.45
CA TYR A 62 8.91 3.09 -3.40
C TYR A 62 8.28 1.85 -4.02
#